data_AF-A0A3S0EZZ1-F1
#
_entry.id   AF-A0A3S0EZZ1-F1
#
_cell.length_a   1.000
_cell.length_b   1.000
_cell.length_c   1.000
_cell.angle_alpha   90.00
_cell.angle_beta   90.00
_cell.angle_gamma   90.00
#
_symmetry.space_group_name_H-M   'P 1'
#
loop_
_entity.id
_entity.type
_entity.pdbx_description
1 polymer ?
#
loop_
_entity_poly.entity_id
_entity_poly.type
_entity_poly.pdbx_seq_one_letter_code
_entity_poly.pdbx_strand_id
1 'polypeptide(L)'
;MYTKQHPVGWVEKHQNHSRFKLQTIHAGFPNNAALAPLRENTRPGELKNLLRLAAVTRPVAVQPPCVASNQEESASPSICTMNTLAWTDSLVLNQPQLDTTHQEFIELLNAFGDALDAGVDALPAYHALLAHTEDHFAMEEDWMARCGFEPQNCHSSQHAMVLNVMREALRYANELNDREPLGILRNELASWFPQHAEMMDAALAWTMEQRGFDPVTGNCREPAATATAAEAPAHSCGAGGCSG
;
A
#
# COMPACT_ATOMS: atom_id res chain seq x y z
N MET A 1 27.88 -12.92 57.55
CA MET A 1 27.20 -11.66 57.20
C MET A 1 27.13 -11.56 55.68
N TYR A 2 25.90 -11.54 55.16
CA TYR A 2 25.44 -11.18 53.81
C TYR A 2 26.06 -11.84 52.57
N THR A 3 25.37 -12.90 52.11
CA THR A 3 25.17 -13.22 50.70
C THR A 3 24.32 -12.12 50.03
N LYS A 4 24.63 -11.72 48.80
CA LYS A 4 23.69 -10.95 47.95
C LYS A 4 23.43 -11.70 46.65
N GLN A 5 22.17 -12.10 46.54
CA GLN A 5 21.48 -12.66 45.39
C GLN A 5 20.73 -11.52 44.65
N HIS A 6 20.79 -11.57 43.31
CA HIS A 6 19.80 -11.13 42.30
C HIS A 6 19.40 -9.63 42.18
N PRO A 7 18.78 -9.16 41.06
CA PRO A 7 18.27 -9.92 39.92
C PRO A 7 18.60 -9.42 38.50
N VAL A 8 18.35 -10.36 37.59
CA VAL A 8 18.04 -10.30 36.16
C VAL A 8 17.02 -9.19 35.87
N GLY A 9 17.39 -8.23 35.02
CA GLY A 9 16.47 -7.23 34.47
C GLY A 9 15.72 -7.81 33.28
N TRP A 10 14.43 -8.08 33.46
CA TRP A 10 13.48 -8.28 32.38
C TRP A 10 13.35 -6.97 31.59
N VAL A 11 13.70 -6.97 30.30
CA VAL A 11 13.25 -5.93 29.37
C VAL A 11 11.88 -6.35 28.88
N GLU A 12 10.86 -5.73 29.46
CA GLU A 12 9.47 -5.85 29.06
C GLU A 12 9.33 -5.28 27.64
N LYS A 13 9.18 -6.16 26.64
CA LYS A 13 8.75 -5.76 25.30
C LYS A 13 7.29 -5.32 25.42
N HIS A 14 7.06 -4.01 25.50
CA HIS A 14 5.73 -3.45 25.29
C HIS A 14 5.33 -3.65 23.82
N GLN A 15 4.69 -4.79 23.52
CA GLN A 15 3.95 -4.95 22.28
C GLN A 15 2.72 -4.03 22.34
N ASN A 16 2.76 -2.97 21.54
CA ASN A 16 1.64 -2.08 21.34
C ASN A 16 0.60 -2.77 20.44
N HIS A 17 -0.19 -3.68 21.00
CA HIS A 17 -1.33 -4.29 20.33
C HIS A 17 -2.49 -3.29 20.28
N SER A 18 -2.43 -2.33 19.36
CA SER A 18 -3.56 -1.44 19.08
C SER A 18 -4.38 -1.99 17.91
N ARG A 19 -5.34 -2.84 18.26
CA ARG A 19 -6.65 -3.08 17.61
C ARG A 19 -6.75 -2.89 16.08
N PHE A 20 -6.49 -3.96 15.34
CA PHE A 20 -7.17 -4.18 14.05
C PHE A 20 -8.66 -4.46 14.32
N LYS A 21 -9.53 -3.48 14.06
CA LYS A 21 -10.96 -3.76 13.86
C LYS A 21 -11.14 -4.02 12.37
N LEU A 22 -11.43 -5.27 12.01
CA LEU A 22 -11.99 -5.61 10.70
C LEU A 22 -13.34 -4.89 10.56
N GLN A 23 -13.33 -3.71 9.97
CA GLN A 23 -14.53 -3.09 9.43
C GLN A 23 -14.65 -3.54 7.98
N THR A 24 -15.75 -4.22 7.67
CA THR A 24 -16.20 -4.44 6.30
C THR A 24 -16.46 -3.07 5.68
N ILE A 25 -15.51 -2.55 4.91
CA ILE A 25 -15.68 -1.29 4.19
C ILE A 25 -16.54 -1.58 2.96
N HIS A 26 -17.82 -1.21 3.02
CA HIS A 26 -18.64 -1.01 1.81
C HIS A 26 -18.18 0.29 1.15
N ALA A 27 -17.14 0.19 0.31
CA ALA A 27 -16.79 1.27 -0.58
C ALA A 27 -17.74 1.22 -1.79
N GLY A 28 -18.65 2.19 -1.85
CA GLY A 28 -19.45 2.45 -3.03
C GLY A 28 -18.57 3.00 -4.15
N PHE A 29 -17.95 2.12 -4.93
CA PHE A 29 -17.24 2.47 -6.15
C PHE A 29 -18.21 2.43 -7.35
N PRO A 30 -18.17 3.39 -8.28
CA PRO A 30 -18.77 3.17 -9.59
C PRO A 30 -18.03 2.03 -10.31
N ASN A 31 -18.81 1.13 -10.90
CA ASN A 31 -18.36 -0.07 -11.63
C ASN A 31 -17.12 0.17 -12.52
N ASN A 32 -16.27 -0.86 -12.56
CA ASN A 32 -15.11 -1.26 -13.41
C ASN A 32 -14.88 -0.66 -14.82
N ALA A 33 -15.48 0.47 -15.19
CA ALA A 33 -15.34 1.09 -16.51
C ALA A 33 -14.04 1.91 -16.67
N ALA A 34 -13.28 2.15 -15.60
CA ALA A 34 -12.01 2.90 -15.64
C ALA A 34 -10.78 2.04 -15.97
N LEU A 35 -10.94 0.71 -16.09
CA LEU A 35 -9.87 -0.23 -16.46
C LEU A 35 -9.80 -0.52 -17.97
N ALA A 36 -10.64 0.13 -18.78
CA ALA A 36 -10.42 0.13 -20.22
C ALA A 36 -9.14 0.95 -20.50
N PRO A 37 -8.22 0.48 -21.38
CA PRO A 37 -7.13 1.34 -21.83
C PRO A 37 -7.76 2.64 -22.32
N LEU A 38 -7.37 3.75 -21.70
CA LEU A 38 -7.79 5.08 -22.14
C LEU A 38 -7.46 5.14 -23.63
N ARG A 39 -8.51 5.26 -24.44
CA ARG A 39 -8.39 5.18 -25.90
C ARG A 39 -7.30 6.15 -26.35
N GLU A 40 -6.61 5.80 -27.42
CA GLU A 40 -5.53 6.49 -28.14
C GLU A 40 -5.71 8.02 -28.36
N ASN A 41 -6.85 8.61 -27.96
CA ASN A 41 -7.28 9.99 -28.14
C ASN A 41 -7.73 10.68 -26.83
N THR A 42 -7.15 10.34 -25.67
CA THR A 42 -7.43 11.10 -24.44
C THR A 42 -6.91 12.51 -24.60
N ARG A 43 -7.82 13.50 -24.62
CA ARG A 43 -7.46 14.90 -24.90
C ARG A 43 -6.65 15.47 -23.71
N PRO A 44 -5.76 16.47 -23.92
CA PRO A 44 -4.92 17.03 -22.85
C PRO A 44 -5.66 17.50 -21.58
N GLY A 45 -6.96 17.84 -21.69
CA GLY A 45 -7.81 18.19 -20.54
C GLY A 45 -8.42 17.01 -19.77
N GLU A 46 -8.53 15.82 -20.38
CA GLU A 46 -9.10 14.62 -19.75
C GLU A 46 -8.08 13.94 -18.81
N LEU A 47 -6.79 13.98 -19.12
CA LEU A 47 -5.74 13.49 -18.21
C LEU A 47 -5.67 14.31 -16.92
N LYS A 48 -5.83 15.65 -17.00
CA LYS A 48 -5.88 16.52 -15.82
C LYS A 48 -7.04 16.15 -14.89
N ASN A 49 -8.18 15.79 -15.47
CA ASN A 49 -9.32 15.28 -14.70
C ASN A 49 -9.05 13.89 -14.15
N LEU A 50 -8.37 12.99 -14.86
CA LEU A 50 -8.03 11.65 -14.37
C LEU A 50 -6.98 11.68 -13.25
N LEU A 51 -5.94 12.52 -13.37
CA LEU A 51 -4.98 12.81 -12.30
C LEU A 51 -5.70 13.34 -11.05
N ARG A 52 -6.64 14.28 -11.23
CA ARG A 52 -7.49 14.78 -10.15
C ARG A 52 -8.52 13.77 -9.64
N LEU A 53 -8.99 12.83 -10.47
CA LEU A 53 -9.99 11.83 -10.06
C LEU A 53 -9.33 10.69 -9.28
N ALA A 54 -8.12 10.28 -9.66
CA ALA A 54 -7.23 9.43 -8.88
C ALA A 54 -6.88 10.09 -7.53
N ALA A 55 -6.67 11.41 -7.51
CA ALA A 55 -6.50 12.19 -6.29
C ALA A 55 -7.77 12.32 -5.41
N VAL A 56 -8.95 12.07 -5.97
CA VAL A 56 -10.26 12.22 -5.29
C VAL A 56 -10.75 10.91 -4.66
N THR A 57 -10.05 9.77 -4.84
CA THR A 57 -10.33 8.54 -4.07
C THR A 57 -9.71 8.54 -2.68
N ARG A 58 -9.48 9.72 -2.09
CA ARG A 58 -9.12 9.89 -0.68
C ARG A 58 -10.17 9.19 0.20
N PRO A 59 -9.80 8.27 1.10
CA PRO A 59 -10.68 7.90 2.19
C PRO A 59 -10.98 9.16 3.00
N VAL A 60 -12.27 9.48 3.16
CA VAL A 60 -12.71 10.56 4.05
C VAL A 60 -12.26 10.19 5.46
N ALA A 61 -11.21 10.85 5.95
CA ALA A 61 -10.94 10.92 7.37
C ALA A 61 -12.11 11.67 8.01
N VAL A 62 -12.88 10.98 8.86
CA VAL A 62 -13.92 11.61 9.70
C VAL A 62 -13.20 12.54 10.69
N GLN A 63 -13.16 13.84 10.40
CA GLN A 63 -12.74 14.85 11.37
C GLN A 63 -13.83 15.01 12.44
N PRO A 64 -13.48 15.08 13.74
CA PRO A 64 -14.42 15.51 14.77
C PRO A 64 -14.75 17.01 14.59
N PRO A 65 -15.97 17.47 14.94
CA PRO A 65 -16.37 18.85 14.73
C PRO A 65 -15.61 19.78 15.68
N CYS A 66 -14.69 20.58 15.15
CA CYS A 66 -14.10 21.71 15.88
C CYS A 66 -14.60 23.06 15.34
N VAL A 67 -15.09 23.82 16.31
CA VAL A 67 -15.71 25.16 16.30
C VAL A 67 -15.09 26.17 15.31
N ALA A 68 -15.97 26.83 14.55
CA ALA A 68 -15.63 27.94 13.66
C ALA A 68 -15.04 29.13 14.41
N SER A 69 -13.87 29.59 13.98
CA SER A 69 -13.31 30.89 14.34
C SER A 69 -12.90 31.61 13.06
N ASN A 70 -13.50 32.78 12.83
CA ASN A 70 -13.20 33.65 11.69
C ASN A 70 -11.78 34.22 11.79
N GLN A 71 -11.00 34.13 10.72
CA GLN A 71 -9.85 34.98 10.47
C GLN A 71 -9.82 35.38 8.99
N GLU A 72 -9.57 36.67 8.79
CA GLU A 72 -9.71 37.42 7.55
C GLU A 72 -8.67 37.05 6.49
N GLU A 73 -9.11 37.17 5.25
CA GLU A 73 -8.40 36.98 4.00
C GLU A 73 -7.34 38.09 3.81
N SER A 74 -6.05 37.72 3.86
CA SER A 74 -4.97 38.58 3.37
C SER A 74 -4.12 37.81 2.35
N ALA A 75 -4.03 38.35 1.15
CA ALA A 75 -3.30 37.79 0.02
C ALA A 75 -1.79 37.76 0.34
N SER A 76 -1.25 36.56 0.52
CA SER A 76 0.19 36.26 0.50
C SER A 76 0.55 35.51 -0.79
N PRO A 77 1.78 35.67 -1.30
CA PRO A 77 2.20 35.08 -2.56
C PRO A 77 2.06 33.55 -2.49
N SER A 78 1.63 32.93 -3.59
CA SER A 78 1.61 31.48 -3.72
C SER A 78 3.03 30.95 -3.58
N ILE A 79 3.38 30.51 -2.38
CA ILE A 79 4.53 29.64 -2.14
C ILE A 79 4.23 28.38 -2.95
N CYS A 80 5.06 28.10 -3.96
CA CYS A 80 5.12 26.78 -4.58
C CYS A 80 5.55 25.82 -3.47
N THR A 81 4.59 25.23 -2.76
CA THR A 81 4.89 24.40 -1.61
C THR A 81 5.69 23.19 -2.07
N MET A 82 6.94 23.13 -1.62
CA MET A 82 7.85 22.00 -1.66
C MET A 82 7.16 20.81 -1.01
N ASN A 83 6.61 19.87 -1.79
CA ASN A 83 5.95 18.70 -1.24
C ASN A 83 6.93 17.52 -1.12
N THR A 84 8.02 17.76 -0.39
CA THR A 84 8.98 16.71 -0.02
C THR A 84 8.31 15.77 0.97
N LEU A 85 8.28 14.47 0.64
CA LEU A 85 7.75 13.45 1.53
C LEU A 85 8.88 12.95 2.44
N ALA A 86 8.73 13.08 3.75
CA ALA A 86 9.71 12.58 4.71
C ALA A 86 9.34 11.18 5.20
N TRP A 87 10.32 10.29 5.28
CA TRP A 87 10.16 9.04 6.04
C TRP A 87 9.96 9.37 7.52
N THR A 88 8.99 8.71 8.15
CA THR A 88 8.63 8.91 9.56
C THR A 88 8.22 7.59 10.18
N ASP A 89 8.26 7.50 11.51
CA ASP A 89 7.88 6.28 12.25
C ASP A 89 6.44 5.83 11.98
N SER A 90 5.55 6.71 11.52
CA SER A 90 4.17 6.34 11.16
C SER A 90 4.08 5.50 9.88
N LEU A 91 5.13 5.45 9.06
CA LEU A 91 5.20 4.62 7.85
C LEU A 91 5.82 3.23 8.11
N VAL A 92 6.28 2.95 9.32
CA VAL A 92 6.89 1.66 9.67
C VAL A 92 5.82 0.59 9.83
N LEU A 93 5.88 -0.45 8.99
CA LEU A 93 4.95 -1.57 8.99
C LEU A 93 5.49 -2.81 9.73
N ASN A 94 6.73 -2.76 10.21
CA ASN A 94 7.45 -3.88 10.84
C ASN A 94 7.65 -5.08 9.91
N GLN A 95 7.75 -4.80 8.60
CA GLN A 95 8.13 -5.76 7.57
C GLN A 95 9.39 -5.23 6.88
N PRO A 96 10.61 -5.65 7.28
CA PRO A 96 11.84 -4.94 6.91
C PRO A 96 12.09 -4.77 5.41
N GLN A 97 11.73 -5.77 4.60
CA GLN A 97 11.87 -5.67 3.15
C GLN A 97 10.92 -4.61 2.58
N LEU A 98 9.66 -4.60 3.05
CA LEU A 98 8.67 -3.63 2.62
C LEU A 98 9.00 -2.21 3.08
N ASP A 99 9.40 -2.05 4.34
CA ASP A 99 9.81 -0.75 4.91
C ASP A 99 11.02 -0.17 4.15
N THR A 100 11.95 -1.02 3.69
CA THR A 100 13.08 -0.59 2.86
C THR A 100 12.61 -0.15 1.48
N THR A 101 11.77 -0.95 0.82
CA THR A 101 11.19 -0.59 -0.49
C THR A 101 10.40 0.71 -0.41
N HIS A 102 9.66 0.95 0.68
CA HIS A 102 8.95 2.20 0.92
C HIS A 102 9.88 3.41 1.11
N GLN A 103 11.01 3.24 1.82
CA GLN A 103 12.02 4.30 1.92
C GLN A 103 12.62 4.65 0.56
N GLU A 104 12.98 3.64 -0.24
CA GLU A 104 13.50 3.82 -1.60
C GLU A 104 12.50 4.56 -2.49
N PHE A 105 11.21 4.22 -2.41
CA PHE A 105 10.15 4.93 -3.14
C PHE A 105 10.14 6.42 -2.79
N ILE A 106 10.20 6.76 -1.49
CA ILE A 106 10.21 8.15 -1.03
C ILE A 106 11.47 8.87 -1.51
N GLU A 107 12.63 8.23 -1.44
CA GLU A 107 13.90 8.80 -1.93
C GLU A 107 13.83 9.13 -3.43
N LEU A 108 13.31 8.20 -4.24
CA LEU A 108 13.14 8.39 -5.69
C LEU A 108 12.10 9.47 -6.01
N LEU A 109 10.99 9.51 -5.27
CA LEU A 109 9.96 10.53 -5.42
C LEU A 109 10.51 11.93 -5.12
N ASN A 110 11.31 12.05 -4.06
CA ASN A 110 11.96 13.31 -3.71
C ASN A 110 13.02 13.71 -4.73
N ALA A 111 13.86 12.78 -5.20
CA ALA A 111 14.85 13.07 -6.25
C ALA A 111 14.21 13.54 -7.57
N PHE A 112 13.07 12.95 -7.93
CA PHE A 112 12.25 13.42 -9.05
C PHE A 112 11.68 14.83 -8.79
N GLY A 113 11.17 15.09 -7.59
CA GLY A 113 10.71 16.40 -7.17
C GLY A 113 11.80 17.47 -7.24
N ASP A 114 12.99 17.16 -6.73
CA ASP A 114 14.15 18.06 -6.74
C ASP A 114 14.57 18.43 -8.17
N ALA A 115 14.56 17.46 -9.09
CA ALA A 115 14.86 17.71 -10.49
C ALA A 115 13.83 18.64 -11.16
N LEU A 116 12.54 18.46 -10.84
CA LEU A 116 11.46 19.36 -11.29
C LEU A 116 11.65 20.77 -10.74
N ASP A 117 11.91 20.90 -9.45
CA ASP A 117 12.03 22.20 -8.77
C ASP A 117 13.29 22.95 -9.20
N ALA A 118 14.38 22.24 -9.51
CA ALA A 118 15.60 22.81 -10.08
C ALA A 118 15.45 23.22 -11.56
N GLY A 119 14.34 22.87 -12.22
CA GLY A 119 14.10 23.16 -13.64
C GLY A 119 15.04 22.41 -14.60
N VAL A 120 15.61 21.29 -14.15
CA VAL A 120 16.46 20.41 -14.98
C VAL A 120 15.66 19.27 -15.57
N ASP A 121 16.28 18.44 -16.40
CA ASP A 121 15.59 17.29 -16.98
C ASP A 121 15.27 16.24 -15.90
N ALA A 122 13.99 16.16 -15.51
CA ALA A 122 13.50 15.25 -14.48
C ALA A 122 13.19 13.83 -15.00
N LEU A 123 13.21 13.60 -16.31
CA LEU A 123 12.87 12.29 -16.90
C LEU A 123 13.75 11.13 -16.40
N PRO A 124 15.07 11.26 -16.24
CA PRO A 124 15.89 10.17 -15.70
C PRO A 124 15.46 9.75 -14.28
N ALA A 125 15.19 10.72 -13.39
CA ALA A 125 14.70 10.44 -12.04
C ALA A 125 13.30 9.85 -12.07
N TYR A 126 12.44 10.35 -12.96
CA TYR A 126 11.10 9.82 -13.15
C TYR A 126 11.08 8.36 -13.64
N HIS A 127 11.99 8.00 -14.57
CA HIS A 127 12.14 6.62 -15.02
C HIS A 127 12.56 5.69 -13.88
N ALA A 128 13.48 6.13 -13.01
CA ALA A 128 13.89 5.36 -11.85
C ALA A 128 12.73 5.16 -10.87
N LEU A 129 11.94 6.22 -10.59
CA LEU A 129 10.73 6.15 -9.77
C LEU A 129 9.71 5.16 -10.35
N LEU A 130 9.39 5.27 -11.64
CA LEU A 130 8.42 4.37 -12.29
C LEU A 130 8.87 2.92 -12.24
N ALA A 131 10.12 2.63 -12.59
CA ALA A 131 10.66 1.26 -12.55
C ALA A 131 10.60 0.68 -11.13
N HIS A 132 10.99 1.46 -10.12
CA HIS A 132 10.90 1.05 -8.73
C HIS A 132 9.47 0.76 -8.30
N THR A 133 8.51 1.63 -8.67
CA THR A 133 7.09 1.44 -8.34
C THR A 133 6.50 0.20 -9.03
N GLU A 134 6.91 -0.10 -10.26
CA GLU A 134 6.53 -1.33 -10.97
C GLU A 134 7.03 -2.58 -10.23
N ASP A 135 8.31 -2.60 -9.85
CA ASP A 135 8.92 -3.71 -9.12
C ASP A 135 8.33 -3.87 -7.71
N HIS A 136 8.11 -2.76 -7.01
CA HIS A 136 7.48 -2.70 -5.69
C HIS A 136 6.07 -3.32 -5.74
N PHE A 137 5.21 -2.84 -6.63
CA PHE A 137 3.84 -3.37 -6.72
C PHE A 137 3.83 -4.82 -7.17
N ALA A 138 4.68 -5.23 -8.12
CA ALA A 138 4.78 -6.63 -8.52
C ALA A 138 5.19 -7.56 -7.36
N MET A 139 6.10 -7.10 -6.49
CA MET A 139 6.49 -7.82 -5.27
C MET A 139 5.30 -7.99 -4.31
N GLU A 140 4.56 -6.90 -4.02
CA GLU A 140 3.39 -6.97 -3.14
C GLU A 140 2.26 -7.81 -3.73
N GLU A 141 2.04 -7.75 -5.04
CA GLU A 141 1.04 -8.57 -5.74
C GLU A 141 1.35 -10.07 -5.63
N ASP A 142 2.61 -10.48 -5.76
CA ASP A 142 3.03 -11.86 -5.49
C ASP A 142 2.72 -12.27 -4.04
N TRP A 143 3.08 -11.42 -3.08
CA TRP A 143 2.84 -11.69 -1.67
C TRP A 143 1.35 -11.78 -1.35
N MET A 144 0.53 -10.87 -1.90
CA MET A 144 -0.93 -10.90 -1.80
C MET A 144 -1.48 -12.22 -2.33
N ALA A 145 -1.09 -12.63 -3.54
CA ALA A 145 -1.55 -13.87 -4.15
C ALA A 145 -1.23 -15.09 -3.26
N ARG A 146 -0.02 -15.15 -2.70
CA ARG A 146 0.45 -16.26 -1.87
C ARG A 146 -0.11 -16.26 -0.45
N CYS A 147 -0.46 -15.09 0.06
CA CYS A 147 -1.17 -14.93 1.34
C CYS A 147 -2.68 -15.20 1.22
N GLY A 148 -3.19 -15.40 0.00
CA GLY A 148 -4.58 -15.77 -0.28
C GLY A 148 -5.52 -14.58 -0.44
N PHE A 149 -5.02 -13.43 -0.91
CA PHE A 149 -5.87 -12.32 -1.35
C PHE A 149 -6.61 -12.72 -2.63
N GLU A 150 -7.83 -12.22 -2.80
CA GLU A 150 -8.60 -12.45 -4.02
C GLU A 150 -7.90 -11.82 -5.25
N PRO A 151 -7.93 -12.45 -6.43
CA PRO A 151 -7.28 -11.93 -7.64
C PRO A 151 -7.74 -10.52 -8.08
N GLN A 152 -8.96 -10.11 -7.71
CA GLN A 152 -9.49 -8.76 -7.97
C GLN A 152 -9.78 -8.03 -6.66
N ASN A 153 -8.75 -7.91 -5.82
CA ASN A 153 -8.85 -7.16 -4.58
C ASN A 153 -8.67 -5.64 -4.82
N CYS A 154 -9.11 -4.83 -3.86
CA CYS A 154 -9.02 -3.37 -3.95
C CYS A 154 -7.58 -2.84 -3.92
N HIS A 155 -6.64 -3.57 -3.32
CA HIS A 155 -5.23 -3.20 -3.24
C HIS A 155 -4.58 -3.25 -4.63
N SER A 156 -4.62 -4.40 -5.33
CA SER A 156 -4.12 -4.53 -6.70
C SER A 156 -4.80 -3.56 -7.68
N SER A 157 -6.07 -3.22 -7.43
CA SER A 157 -6.79 -2.23 -8.26
C SER A 157 -6.21 -0.81 -8.11
N GLN A 158 -5.75 -0.42 -6.91
CA GLN A 158 -5.08 0.86 -6.68
C GLN A 158 -3.69 0.89 -7.32
N HIS A 159 -2.90 -0.18 -7.19
CA HIS A 159 -1.61 -0.33 -7.87
C HIS A 159 -1.75 -0.14 -9.39
N ALA A 160 -2.69 -0.84 -10.01
CA ALA A 160 -2.95 -0.74 -11.45
C ALA A 160 -3.33 0.68 -11.87
N MET A 161 -4.14 1.37 -11.07
CA MET A 161 -4.52 2.76 -11.33
C MET A 161 -3.32 3.70 -11.29
N VAL A 162 -2.49 3.60 -10.24
CA VAL A 162 -1.28 4.43 -10.09
C VAL A 162 -0.32 4.21 -11.25
N LEU A 163 -0.01 2.96 -11.58
CA LEU A 163 0.89 2.65 -12.70
C LEU A 163 0.35 3.14 -14.04
N ASN A 164 -0.96 3.03 -14.28
CA ASN A 164 -1.57 3.56 -15.49
C ASN A 164 -1.38 5.09 -15.61
N VAL A 165 -1.61 5.82 -14.51
CA VAL A 165 -1.43 7.27 -14.48
C VAL A 165 0.05 7.66 -14.66
N MET A 166 0.98 6.94 -14.02
CA MET A 166 2.41 7.20 -14.19
C MET A 166 2.88 6.93 -15.62
N ARG A 167 2.44 5.84 -16.25
CA ARG A 167 2.77 5.54 -17.65
C ARG A 167 2.18 6.58 -18.61
N GLU A 168 0.98 7.07 -18.33
CA GLU A 168 0.35 8.09 -19.18
C GLU A 168 1.06 9.45 -19.05
N ALA A 169 1.51 9.83 -17.84
CA ALA A 169 2.33 11.02 -17.66
C ALA A 169 3.67 10.92 -18.42
N LEU A 170 4.30 9.74 -18.45
CA LEU A 170 5.50 9.48 -19.25
C LEU A 170 5.23 9.64 -20.74
N ARG A 171 4.10 9.08 -21.21
CA ARG A 171 3.68 9.16 -22.60
C ARG A 171 3.47 10.62 -23.03
N TYR A 172 2.80 11.42 -22.21
CA TYR A 172 2.64 12.86 -22.46
C TYR A 172 3.98 13.60 -22.57
N ALA A 173 4.91 13.31 -21.66
CA ALA A 173 6.22 13.94 -21.68
C ALA A 173 7.04 13.57 -22.92
N ASN A 174 6.99 12.31 -23.36
CA ASN A 174 7.81 11.80 -24.47
C ASN A 174 7.19 12.03 -25.86
N GLU A 175 5.89 11.80 -26.02
CA GLU A 175 5.22 11.83 -27.32
C GLU A 175 4.60 13.18 -27.63
N LEU A 176 4.08 13.87 -26.61
CA LEU A 176 3.34 15.13 -26.78
C LEU A 176 4.16 16.35 -26.36
N ASN A 177 5.36 16.14 -25.82
CA ASN A 177 6.23 17.17 -25.26
C ASN A 177 5.51 18.04 -24.20
N ASP A 178 4.54 17.45 -23.49
CA ASP A 178 3.80 18.08 -22.40
C ASP A 178 4.28 17.50 -21.07
N ARG A 179 5.04 18.32 -20.33
CA ARG A 179 5.64 17.93 -19.04
C ARG A 179 4.87 18.44 -17.82
N GLU A 180 3.78 19.20 -18.02
CA GLU A 180 2.97 19.69 -16.89
C GLU A 180 2.39 18.56 -16.01
N PRO A 181 1.94 17.40 -16.57
CA PRO A 181 1.45 16.28 -15.76
C PRO A 181 2.44 15.75 -14.72
N LEU A 182 3.75 15.86 -14.96
CA LEU A 182 4.80 15.34 -14.08
C LEU A 182 4.77 16.03 -12.70
N GLY A 183 4.58 17.35 -12.68
CA GLY A 183 4.51 18.11 -11.43
C GLY A 183 3.22 17.85 -10.64
N ILE A 184 2.10 17.61 -11.32
CA ILE A 184 0.85 17.20 -10.68
C ILE A 184 1.03 15.83 -10.05
N LEU A 185 1.53 14.87 -10.84
CA LEU A 185 1.74 13.49 -10.41
C LEU A 185 2.64 13.38 -9.18
N ARG A 186 3.73 14.16 -9.12
CA ARG A 186 4.59 14.27 -7.92
C ARG A 186 3.77 14.54 -6.66
N ASN A 187 2.91 15.57 -6.69
CA ASN A 187 2.13 15.97 -5.53
C ASN A 187 1.09 14.91 -5.15
N GLU A 188 0.46 14.29 -6.15
CA GLU A 188 -0.53 13.25 -5.92
C GLU A 188 0.07 11.98 -5.32
N LEU A 189 1.23 11.53 -5.81
CA LEU A 189 1.96 10.39 -5.24
C LEU A 189 2.35 10.65 -3.78
N ALA A 190 2.88 11.83 -3.48
CA ALA A 190 3.27 12.22 -2.12
C ALA A 190 2.08 12.31 -1.15
N SER A 191 0.89 12.66 -1.65
CA SER A 191 -0.36 12.66 -0.87
C SER A 191 -0.93 11.26 -0.68
N TRP A 192 -0.92 10.44 -1.74
CA TRP A 192 -1.51 9.10 -1.78
C TRP A 192 -0.73 8.09 -0.95
N PHE A 193 0.60 8.06 -1.10
CA PHE A 193 1.44 6.98 -0.58
C PHE A 193 1.30 6.74 0.93
N PRO A 194 1.32 7.76 1.82
CA PRO A 194 1.18 7.51 3.26
C PRO A 194 -0.14 6.82 3.64
N GLN A 195 -1.23 7.19 2.96
CA GLN A 195 -2.56 6.61 3.20
C GLN A 195 -2.64 5.18 2.69
N HIS A 196 -2.04 4.92 1.52
CA HIS A 196 -1.95 3.58 0.95
C HIS A 196 -1.15 2.65 1.87
N ALA A 197 0.02 3.10 2.33
CA ALA A 197 0.89 2.37 3.24
C ALA A 197 0.19 2.03 4.58
N GLU A 198 -0.46 3.02 5.21
CA GLU A 198 -1.13 2.85 6.51
C GLU A 198 -2.36 1.91 6.43
N MET A 199 -3.05 1.86 5.28
CA MET A 199 -4.31 1.12 5.16
C MET A 199 -4.15 -0.23 4.48
N MET A 200 -3.52 -0.26 3.30
CA MET A 200 -3.49 -1.44 2.42
C MET A 200 -2.22 -2.25 2.64
N ASP A 201 -1.06 -1.60 2.69
CA ASP A 201 0.23 -2.28 2.88
C ASP A 201 0.34 -2.81 4.31
N ALA A 202 -0.13 -2.05 5.31
CA ALA A 202 -0.24 -2.51 6.69
C ALA A 202 -1.12 -3.77 6.81
N ALA A 203 -2.21 -3.86 6.03
CA ALA A 203 -3.07 -5.05 6.02
C ALA A 203 -2.38 -6.26 5.38
N LEU A 204 -1.57 -6.05 4.33
CA LEU A 204 -0.72 -7.08 3.76
C LEU A 204 0.33 -7.56 4.79
N ALA A 205 1.07 -6.63 5.40
CA ALA A 205 2.09 -6.90 6.41
C ALA A 205 1.53 -7.70 7.60
N TRP A 206 0.36 -7.31 8.10
CA TRP A 206 -0.34 -8.04 9.15
C TRP A 206 -0.74 -9.45 8.71
N THR A 207 -1.27 -9.60 7.48
CA THR A 207 -1.67 -10.91 6.95
C THR A 207 -0.46 -11.84 6.78
N MET A 208 0.66 -11.31 6.28
CA MET A 208 1.93 -12.05 6.18
C MET A 208 2.35 -12.58 7.56
N GLU A 209 2.29 -11.75 8.60
CA GLU A 209 2.59 -12.17 9.97
C GLU A 209 1.65 -13.29 10.44
N GLN A 210 0.34 -13.16 10.24
CA GLN A 210 -0.65 -14.18 10.64
C GLN A 210 -0.45 -15.52 9.92
N ARG A 211 -0.02 -15.47 8.65
CA ARG A 211 0.27 -16.66 7.84
C ARG A 211 1.66 -17.23 8.11
N GLY A 212 2.51 -16.50 8.84
CA GLY A 212 3.93 -16.80 8.93
C GLY A 212 4.60 -16.85 7.56
N PHE A 213 4.19 -15.95 6.66
CA PHE A 213 4.78 -15.80 5.34
C PHE A 213 6.16 -15.15 5.48
N ASP A 214 7.18 -15.80 4.94
CA ASP A 214 8.53 -15.26 4.84
C ASP A 214 8.73 -14.64 3.46
N PRO A 215 8.94 -13.33 3.32
CA PRO A 215 9.09 -12.69 2.01
C PRO A 215 10.36 -13.10 1.24
N VAL A 216 11.37 -13.65 1.91
CA VAL A 216 12.63 -14.07 1.27
C VAL A 216 12.48 -15.43 0.59
N THR A 217 11.88 -16.40 1.28
CA THR A 217 11.62 -17.74 0.71
C THR A 217 10.26 -17.80 0.01
N GLY A 218 9.37 -16.90 0.38
CA GLY A 218 7.99 -16.79 -0.04
C GLY A 218 7.06 -17.89 0.51
N ASN A 219 7.53 -18.71 1.44
CA ASN A 219 6.71 -19.79 1.98
C ASN A 219 5.91 -19.28 3.18
N CYS A 220 4.64 -19.69 3.27
CA CYS A 220 3.90 -19.62 4.52
C CYS A 220 4.40 -20.70 5.47
N ARG A 221 4.28 -20.48 6.78
CA ARG A 221 4.46 -21.55 7.76
C ARG A 221 3.50 -22.68 7.40
N GLU A 222 4.02 -23.90 7.28
CA GLU A 222 3.15 -25.07 7.12
C GLU A 222 2.11 -25.05 8.24
N PRO A 223 0.80 -25.25 7.94
CA PRO A 223 -0.16 -25.45 9.00
C PRO A 223 0.38 -26.60 9.84
N ALA A 224 0.60 -26.37 11.13
CA ALA A 224 1.08 -27.41 12.02
C ALA A 224 0.20 -28.63 11.77
N ALA A 225 0.78 -29.69 11.19
CA ALA A 225 0.06 -30.92 10.92
C ALA A 225 -0.65 -31.25 12.23
N THR A 226 -1.97 -31.24 12.20
CA THR A 226 -2.77 -31.56 13.37
C THR A 226 -2.40 -32.98 13.75
N ALA A 227 -1.51 -33.08 14.73
CA ALA A 227 -1.14 -34.32 15.39
C ALA A 227 -2.33 -34.77 16.24
N THR A 228 -3.38 -35.25 15.58
CA THR A 228 -4.27 -36.32 16.03
C THR A 228 -4.92 -36.94 14.80
N ALA A 229 -4.18 -37.85 14.16
CA ALA A 229 -4.81 -39.10 13.76
C ALA A 229 -5.20 -39.83 15.05
N ALA A 230 -6.35 -39.44 15.63
CA ALA A 230 -7.05 -40.29 16.57
C ALA A 230 -7.89 -41.26 15.74
N GLU A 231 -7.30 -42.43 15.56
CA GLU A 231 -7.87 -43.69 15.12
C GLU A 231 -9.39 -43.78 15.42
N ALA A 232 -10.21 -43.58 14.38
CA ALA A 232 -11.62 -43.93 14.45
C ALA A 232 -11.72 -45.46 14.33
N PRO A 233 -12.38 -46.17 15.26
CA PRO A 233 -12.59 -47.60 15.08
C PRO A 233 -13.50 -47.80 13.87
N ALA A 234 -13.08 -48.71 12.99
CA ALA A 234 -13.88 -49.19 11.89
C ALA A 234 -15.20 -49.77 12.44
N HIS A 235 -16.29 -49.02 12.29
CA HIS A 235 -17.64 -49.57 12.39
C HIS A 235 -17.91 -50.42 11.14
N SER A 236 -17.35 -51.63 11.13
CA SER A 236 -17.82 -52.74 10.31
C SER A 236 -19.09 -53.27 10.96
N CYS A 237 -20.25 -52.95 10.40
CA CYS A 237 -21.46 -53.73 10.69
C CYS A 237 -21.36 -55.06 9.93
N GLY A 238 -21.09 -56.13 10.69
CA GLY A 238 -21.02 -57.49 10.17
C GLY A 238 -22.37 -57.94 9.59
N ALA A 239 -22.30 -58.63 8.46
CA ALA A 239 -23.39 -59.42 7.91
C ALA A 239 -23.68 -60.64 8.79
N GLY A 240 -24.95 -61.03 8.90
CA GLY A 240 -25.36 -62.28 9.55
C GLY A 240 -26.85 -62.52 9.40
N GLY A 241 -27.28 -63.08 8.27
CA GLY A 241 -28.55 -63.77 8.18
C GLY A 241 -28.46 -65.15 8.84
N CYS A 242 -29.51 -65.57 9.54
CA CYS A 242 -29.83 -66.98 9.78
C CYS A 242 -31.33 -67.12 10.08
N SER A 243 -31.93 -68.13 9.46
CA SER A 243 -33.35 -68.50 9.45
C SER A 243 -33.82 -69.15 10.76
N GLY A 244 -35.14 -69.09 11.01
CA GLY A 244 -35.85 -69.81 12.07
C GLY A 244 -37.30 -69.36 12.16
#